data_AF-A0A0R2B874-F1
#
_entry.id   AF-A0A0R2B874-F1
#
_cell.length_a   1.000
_cell.length_b   1.000
_cell.length_c   1.000
_cell.angle_alpha   90.00
_cell.angle_beta   90.00
_cell.angle_gamma   90.00
#
_symmetry.space_group_name_H-M   'P 1'
#
loop_
_entity.id
_entity.type
_entity.pdbx_description
1 polymer ?
#
loop_
_entity_poly.entity_id
_entity_poly.type
_entity_poly.pdbx_seq_one_letter_code
_entity_poly.pdbx_strand_id
1 'polypeptide(L)' 'MGKTTLAQVIAKQTKAGFISFSAVTSGIKEIKKIMQEANTAYGQKTIVFVDEIHRFNKAQ' A
#
# COMPACT_ATOMS: atom_id res chain seq x y z
N MET A 1 15.73 0.67 6.93
CA MET A 1 16.07 0.96 5.52
C MET A 1 15.96 -0.35 4.74
N GLY A 2 15.03 -0.49 3.79
CA GLY A 2 14.88 -1.72 2.98
C GLY A 2 13.47 -2.33 2.89
N LYS A 3 12.51 -1.89 3.71
CA LYS A 3 11.13 -2.42 3.71
C LYS A 3 10.44 -2.19 2.35
N THR A 4 10.52 -0.96 1.84
CA THR A 4 9.95 -0.58 0.54
C THR A 4 10.61 -1.32 -0.62
N THR A 5 11.94 -1.44 -0.59
CA THR A 5 12.70 -2.17 -1.61
C THR A 5 12.33 -3.64 -1.65
N LEU A 6 12.23 -4.29 -0.48
CA LEU A 6 11.79 -5.68 -0.39
C LEU A 6 10.36 -5.85 -0.93
N ALA A 7 9.44 -4.96 -0.58
CA ALA A 7 8.07 -4.98 -1.08
C ALA A 7 8.00 -4.82 -2.61
N GLN A 8 8.82 -3.93 -3.19
CA GLN A 8 8.94 -3.77 -4.64
C GLN A 8 9.50 -5.03 -5.34
N VAL A 9 10.50 -5.69 -4.75
CA VAL A 9 11.03 -6.96 -5.27
C VAL A 9 9.94 -8.04 -5.27
N ILE A 10 9.17 -8.17 -4.18
CA ILE A 10 8.07 -9.14 -4.09
C ILE A 10 7.00 -8.85 -5.15
N ALA A 11 6.63 -7.58 -5.37
CA ALA A 11 5.65 -7.21 -6.39
C ALA A 11 6.11 -7.60 -7.80
N LYS A 12 7.37 -7.30 -8.13
CA LYS A 12 7.97 -7.70 -9.42
C LYS A 12 7.99 -9.22 -9.59
N GLN A 13 8.43 -9.96 -8.57
CA GLN A 13 8.54 -11.41 -8.64
C GLN A 13 7.18 -12.11 -8.78
N THR A 14 6.13 -11.53 -8.20
CA THR A 14 4.76 -12.05 -8.24
C THR A 14 3.91 -11.48 -9.38
N LYS A 15 4.48 -10.59 -10.21
CA LYS A 15 3.77 -9.86 -11.28
C LYS A 15 2.54 -9.11 -10.76
N ALA A 16 2.59 -8.66 -9.51
CA ALA A 16 1.54 -7.87 -8.89
C ALA A 16 1.73 -6.38 -9.21
N GLY A 17 0.62 -5.65 -9.32
CA GLY A 17 0.65 -4.19 -9.21
C GLY A 17 1.24 -3.76 -7.86
N PHE A 18 1.83 -2.57 -7.80
CA PHE A 18 2.43 -2.05 -6.58
C PHE A 18 1.99 -0.61 -6.34
N ILE A 19 1.40 -0.36 -5.17
CA ILE A 19 1.01 0.97 -4.72
C ILE A 19 1.69 1.21 -3.37
N SER A 20 2.34 2.35 -3.18
CA SER A 20 2.98 2.71 -1.91
C SER A 20 2.57 4.09 -1.43
N PHE A 21 2.27 4.20 -0.14
CA PHE A 21 2.03 5.49 0.51
C PHE A 21 2.48 5.46 1.99
N SER A 22 2.55 6.65 2.59
CA SER A 22 2.92 6.84 3.99
C SER A 22 1.68 7.11 4.84
N ALA A 23 1.51 6.37 5.93
CA ALA A 23 0.42 6.62 6.89
C ALA A 23 0.58 7.96 7.66
N VAL A 24 1.70 8.66 7.47
CA VAL A 24 1.95 9.98 8.08
C VAL A 24 1.34 11.11 7.26
N THR A 25 1.34 10.95 5.92
CA THR A 25 0.88 11.97 4.98
C THR A 25 -0.53 11.71 4.46
N SER A 26 -1.01 10.47 4.56
CA SER A 26 -2.30 10.04 4.00
C SER A 26 -3.33 9.78 5.10
N GLY A 27 -4.50 10.41 4.98
CA GLY A 27 -5.63 10.20 5.89
C GLY A 27 -6.38 8.89 5.64
N ILE A 28 -7.12 8.39 6.63
CA ILE A 28 -7.88 7.12 6.55
C ILE A 28 -8.83 7.01 5.35
N LYS A 29 -9.41 8.14 4.91
CA LYS A 29 -10.30 8.17 3.74
C LYS A 29 -9.55 7.85 2.45
N GLU A 30 -8.34 8.36 2.29
CA GLU A 30 -7.52 8.18 1.11
C GLU A 30 -7.02 6.73 1.00
N ILE A 31 -6.63 6.14 2.14
CA ILE A 31 -6.26 4.72 2.22
C ILE A 31 -7.41 3.81 1.78
N LYS A 32 -8.63 4.07 2.27
CA LYS A 32 -9.82 3.29 1.87
C LYS A 32 -10.11 3.39 0.38
N LYS A 33 -9.93 4.57 -0.21
CA LYS A 33 -10.10 4.79 -1.65
C LYS A 33 -9.09 3.98 -2.46
N ILE A 34 -7.82 4.02 -2.08
CA ILE A 34 -6.75 3.25 -2.73
C ILE A 34 -7.02 1.74 -2.63
N MET A 35 -7.47 1.27 -1.47
CA MET A 35 -7.84 -0.14 -1.30
C MET A 35 -9.01 -0.56 -2.20
N GLN A 36 -10.01 0.31 -2.40
CA GLN A 36 -11.09 0.04 -3.35
C GLN A 36 -10.60 0.01 -4.79
N GLU A 37 -9.78 0.98 -5.21
CA GLU A 37 -9.20 1.03 -6.56
C GLU A 37 -8.35 -0.21 -6.86
N ALA A 38 -7.55 -0.66 -5.88
CA ALA A 38 -6.76 -1.89 -5.99
C ALA A 38 -7.63 -3.15 -6.13
N ASN A 39 -8.81 -3.17 -5.52
CA ASN A 39 -9.75 -4.31 -5.57
C ASN A 39 -10.53 -4.38 -6.90
N THR A 40 -10.68 -3.25 -7.60
CA THR A 40 -11.35 -3.19 -8.90
C THR A 40 -10.50 -3.65 -10.08
N ALA A 41 -9.20 -3.88 -9.88
CA ALA A 41 -8.30 -4.42 -10.90
C ALA A 41 -8.55 -5.93 -11.10
N TYR A 42 -9.63 -6.29 -11.81
CA TYR A 42 -9.96 -7.68 -12.11
C TYR A 42 -8.81 -8.40 -12.83
N GLY A 43 -8.38 -9.54 -12.28
CA GLY A 43 -7.33 -10.37 -12.87
C GLY A 43 -5.89 -9.95 -12.53
N GLN A 44 -5.68 -8.80 -11.86
CA GLN A 44 -4.35 -8.35 -11.46
C GLN A 44 -4.25 -8.23 -9.93
N LYS A 45 -3.41 -9.07 -9.32
CA LYS A 45 -3.07 -8.93 -7.90
C LYS A 45 -2.35 -7.61 -7.67
N THR A 46 -2.70 -6.90 -6.60
CA THR A 46 -2.06 -5.62 -6.24
C THR A 46 -1.53 -5.68 -4.82
N ILE A 47 -0.26 -5.33 -4.63
CA ILE A 47 0.37 -5.15 -3.32
C ILE A 47 0.24 -3.68 -2.94
N VAL A 48 -0.41 -3.43 -1.81
CA VAL A 48 -0.54 -2.10 -1.21
C VAL A 48 0.44 -2.01 -0.04
N PHE A 49 1.50 -1.25 -0.20
CA PHE A 49 2.53 -1.02 0.81
C PHE A 49 2.24 0.24 1.61
N VAL A 50 2.16 0.10 2.94
CA VAL A 50 1.93 1.21 3.87
C VAL A 50 3.12 1.36 4.79
N ASP A 51 3.85 2.46 4.67
CA ASP A 51 4.92 2.78 5.63
C ASP A 51 4.34 3.46 6.88
N GLU A 52 5.03 3.31 8.00
CA GLU A 52 4.69 3.96 9.28
C GLU A 52 3.25 3.67 9.79
N ILE A 53 2.70 2.49 9.49
CA ILE A 53 1.30 2.11 9.84
C ILE A 53 0.95 2.30 11.32
N HIS A 54 1.93 2.22 12.22
CA HIS A 54 1.74 2.45 13.64
C HIS A 54 1.28 3.89 14.00
N ARG A 55 1.50 4.88 13.13
CA ARG A 55 1.01 6.25 13.31
C ARG A 55 -0.48 6.40 13.05
N PHE A 56 -1.07 5.44 12.35
CA PHE A 56 -2.48 5.47 11.98
C PHE A 56 -3.43 5.48 13.18
N ASN A 57 -3.11 4.71 14.23
CA ASN A 57 -3.93 4.66 15.44
C ASN A 57 -3.72 5.85 16.39
N LYS A 58 -2.69 6.70 16.17
CA LYS A 58 -2.40 7.87 17.02
C LYS A 58 -3.01 9.17 16.49
N ALA A 59 -3.49 9.18 15.24
CA ALA A 59 -4.15 10.32 14.64
C ALA A 59 -5.67 10.37 14.94
N GLN A 60 -6.16 9.47 15.79
CA GLN A 60 -7.51 9.46 16.36
C GLN A 60 -7.45 9.60 17.88
#